data_AF-A0A1F3YIA5-F1
#
_entry.id   AF-A0A1F3YIA5-F1
#
_cell.length_a   1.000
_cell.length_b   1.000
_cell.length_c   1.000
_cell.angle_alpha   90.00
_cell.angle_beta   90.00
_cell.angle_gamma   90.00
#
_symmetry.space_group_name_H-M   'P 1'
#
loop_
_entity.id
_entity.type
_entity.pdbx_description
1 polymer ?
#
loop_
_entity_poly.entity_id
_entity_poly.type
_entity_poly.pdbx_seq_one_letter_code
_entity_poly.pdbx_strand_id
1 'polypeptide(L)' 'MNLIWRFYMDQERQWRWQRLSVGQDVIAESPKSYKEYEGCVANAQVQGYVFQPPQSTRVQPRGPVRKRS' A
#
# COMPACT_ATOMS: atom_id res chain seq x y z
N MET A 1 0.00 -10.96 9.49
CA MET A 1 1.23 -10.30 8.98
C MET A 1 0.86 -8.92 8.48
N ASN A 2 1.24 -7.85 9.19
CA ASN A 2 1.11 -6.50 8.65
C ASN A 2 2.36 -6.24 7.80
N LEU A 3 2.20 -6.12 6.50
CA LEU A 3 3.30 -5.87 5.57
C LEU A 3 3.17 -4.44 5.08
N ILE A 4 4.27 -3.70 5.05
CA ILE A 4 4.28 -2.32 4.60
C ILE A 4 4.84 -2.31 3.18
N TRP A 5 4.03 -1.83 2.25
CA TRP A 5 4.44 -1.64 0.87
C TRP A 5 4.79 -0.17 0.64
N ARG A 6 6.01 0.08 0.18
CA ARG A 6 6.54 1.40 -0.09
C ARG A 6 6.84 1.52 -1.57
N PHE A 7 6.12 2.39 -2.26
CA PHE A 7 6.40 2.74 -3.65
C PHE A 7 7.15 4.06 -3.66
N TYR A 8 8.30 4.09 -4.31
CA TYR A 8 9.10 5.30 -4.46
C TYR A 8 9.71 5.37 -5.86
N MET A 9 10.05 6.59 -6.25
CA MET A 9 10.74 6.85 -7.51
C MET A 9 12.20 7.15 -7.20
N ASP A 10 13.10 6.44 -7.88
CA ASP A 10 14.53 6.67 -7.75
C ASP A 10 14.98 7.91 -8.54
N GLN A 11 16.23 8.37 -8.37
CA GLN A 11 16.79 9.53 -9.04
C GLN A 11 16.77 9.39 -10.58
N GLU A 12 16.81 8.16 -11.07
CA GLU A 12 16.68 7.80 -12.48
C GLU A 12 15.23 7.90 -13.02
N ARG A 13 14.28 8.41 -12.23
CA ARG A 13 12.84 8.46 -12.54
C ARG A 13 12.22 7.09 -12.78
N GLN A 14 12.74 6.09 -12.08
CA GLN A 14 12.22 4.73 -12.16
C GLN A 14 11.44 4.41 -10.89
N TRP A 15 10.24 3.91 -11.06
CA TRP A 15 9.41 3.36 -10.01
C TRP A 15 9.99 2.06 -9.48
N ARG A 16 10.10 2.00 -8.16
CA ARG A 16 10.48 0.82 -7.41
C ARG A 16 9.50 0.64 -6.26
N TRP A 17 9.20 -0.61 -5.96
CA TRP A 17 8.45 -0.98 -4.78
C TRP A 17 9.38 -1.72 -3.81
N GLN A 18 9.13 -1.55 -2.52
CA GLN A 18 9.78 -2.28 -1.44
C GLN A 18 8.73 -2.79 -0.47
N ARG A 19 8.92 -4.03 -0.03
CA ARG A 19 8.10 -4.73 0.94
C ARG A 19 8.89 -4.86 2.23
N LEU A 20 8.43 -4.13 3.23
CA LEU A 20 9.00 -4.11 4.57
C LEU A 20 8.10 -4.90 5.53
N SER A 21 8.72 -5.59 6.47
CA SER A 21 8.05 -6.13 7.64
C SER A 21 7.63 -5.00 8.59
N VAL A 22 6.72 -5.28 9.54
CA VAL A 22 6.43 -4.35 10.65
C VAL A 22 7.70 -3.96 11.41
N GLY A 23 8.67 -4.88 11.48
CA GLY A 23 9.98 -4.64 12.07
C GLY A 23 10.94 -3.84 11.19
N GLN A 24 10.48 -3.18 10.13
CA GLN A 24 11.30 -2.45 9.13
C GLN A 24 12.31 -3.31 8.37
N ASP A 25 12.22 -4.63 8.47
CA ASP A 25 13.09 -5.55 7.75
C ASP A 25 12.67 -5.65 6.28
N VAL A 26 13.61 -5.53 5.35
CA VAL A 26 13.32 -5.62 3.90
C VAL A 26 13.13 -7.08 3.54
N ILE A 27 11.87 -7.49 3.41
CA ILE A 27 11.52 -8.87 3.03
C ILE A 27 11.65 -9.06 1.52
N ALA A 28 11.28 -8.03 0.74
CA ALA A 28 11.43 -8.06 -0.70
C ALA A 28 11.56 -6.64 -1.26
N GLU A 29 12.23 -6.54 -2.39
CA GLU A 29 12.33 -5.32 -3.18
C GLU A 29 12.06 -5.63 -4.64
N SER A 30 11.72 -4.58 -5.40
CA SER A 30 11.50 -4.70 -6.82
C SER A 30 12.81 -5.10 -7.53
N PRO A 31 12.87 -6.29 -8.17
CA PRO A 31 14.08 -6.74 -8.86
C PRO A 31 14.34 -5.94 -10.14
N LYS A 32 13.34 -5.20 -10.60
CA LYS A 32 13.41 -4.33 -11.78
C LYS A 32 12.84 -2.97 -11.44
N SER A 33 13.35 -1.98 -12.15
CA SER A 33 12.90 -0.62 -12.04
C SER A 33 12.01 -0.29 -13.23
N TYR A 34 10.83 0.26 -12.95
CA TYR A 34 9.78 0.48 -13.95
C TYR A 34 9.71 1.95 -14.34
N LYS A 35 9.53 2.28 -15.62
CA LYS A 35 9.29 3.68 -16.02
C LYS A 35 7.88 4.14 -15.67
N GLU A 36 6.93 3.20 -15.67
CA GLU A 36 5.51 3.48 -15.43
C GLU A 36 5.06 2.92 -14.08
N TYR A 37 4.19 3.68 -13.41
CA TYR A 37 3.63 3.30 -12.12
C TYR A 37 2.77 2.02 -12.24
N GLU A 38 1.99 1.88 -13.31
CA GLU A 38 1.13 0.71 -13.53
C GLU A 38 1.92 -0.59 -13.60
N GLY A 39 3.05 -0.61 -14.33
CA GLY A 39 3.93 -1.78 -14.39
C GLY A 39 4.55 -2.13 -13.03
N CYS A 40 4.88 -1.12 -12.23
CA CYS A 40 5.36 -1.27 -10.86
C CYS A 40 4.30 -1.93 -9.96
N VAL A 41 3.05 -1.45 -10.02
CA VAL A 41 1.94 -1.98 -9.23
C VAL A 41 1.56 -3.38 -9.67
N ALA A 42 1.51 -3.65 -10.98
CA ALA A 42 1.21 -4.99 -11.51
C ALA A 42 2.23 -6.02 -11.01
N ASN A 43 3.52 -5.66 -10.97
CA ASN A 43 4.54 -6.56 -10.43
C ASN A 43 4.40 -6.76 -8.91
N ALA A 44 4.13 -5.68 -8.18
CA ALA A 44 3.85 -5.78 -6.75
C ALA A 44 2.65 -6.72 -6.49
N GLN A 45 1.58 -6.64 -7.28
CA GLN A 45 0.40 -7.53 -7.17
C GLN A 45 0.77 -9.00 -7.36
N VAL A 46 1.61 -9.32 -8.36
CA VAL A 46 2.13 -10.67 -8.58
C VAL A 46 2.93 -11.18 -7.37
N GLN A 47 3.64 -10.29 -6.67
CA GLN A 47 4.40 -10.62 -5.46
C GLN A 47 3.53 -10.74 -4.19
N GLY A 48 2.22 -10.55 -4.32
CA GLY A 48 1.26 -10.62 -3.22
C GLY A 48 0.92 -9.26 -2.61
N TYR A 49 1.17 -8.15 -3.31
CA TYR A 49 0.56 -6.86 -2.96
C TYR A 49 -0.94 -6.95 -3.16
N VAL A 50 -1.65 -7.16 -2.06
CA VAL A 50 -3.08 -6.91 -2.03
C VAL A 50 -3.20 -5.40 -1.87
N PHE A 51 -3.73 -4.72 -2.90
CA PHE A 51 -4.20 -3.34 -2.77
C PHE A 51 -5.31 -3.38 -1.70
N GLN A 52 -4.91 -3.27 -0.44
CA GLN A 52 -5.82 -2.96 0.63
C GLN A 52 -6.06 -1.48 0.44
N PRO A 53 -7.23 -1.05 -0.09
CA PRO A 53 -7.57 0.36 -0.01
C PRO A 53 -7.36 0.75 1.46
N PRO A 54 -6.65 1.85 1.74
CA PRO A 54 -6.49 2.32 3.11
C PRO A 54 -7.89 2.35 3.67
N GLN A 55 -8.18 1.45 4.64
CA GLN A 55 -9.52 1.13 5.14
C GLN A 55 -10.31 2.42 5.06
N SER A 56 -11.11 2.61 4.00
CA SER A 56 -11.73 3.90 3.74
C SER A 56 -12.45 4.15 5.01
N THR A 57 -12.01 5.16 5.78
CA THR A 57 -12.48 5.40 7.13
C THR A 57 -13.97 5.23 7.01
N ARG A 58 -14.49 4.11 7.51
CA ARG A 58 -15.92 3.91 7.57
C ARG A 58 -16.23 4.84 8.71
N VAL A 59 -16.36 6.13 8.37
CA VAL A 59 -17.04 7.12 9.14
C VAL A 59 -18.41 6.48 9.27
N GLN A 60 -18.56 5.64 10.29
CA GLN A 60 -19.87 5.24 10.75
C GLN A 60 -20.52 6.57 11.04
N PRO A 61 -21.57 7.00 10.30
CA PRO A 61 -22.44 8.01 10.86
C PRO A 61 -22.93 7.37 12.15
N ARG A 62 -22.41 7.86 13.28
CA ARG A 62 -22.91 7.52 14.61
C ARG A 62 -24.43 7.67 14.50
N GLY A 63 -25.15 6.59 14.79
CA GLY A 63 -26.59 6.47 14.59
C GLY A 63 -27.36 7.62 15.23
N PRO A 64 -28.65 7.78 14.88
CA PRO A 64 -29.45 8.90 15.33
C PRO A 64 -29.45 8.96 16.86
N VAL A 65 -28.94 10.07 17.41
CA VAL A 65 -29.10 10.44 18.81
C VAL A 65 -30.61 10.62 19.02
N ARG A 66 -31.27 9.57 19.50
CA ARG A 66 -32.58 9.68 20.14
C ARG A 66 -32.38 10.45 21.45
N LYS A 67 -32.60 11.77 21.43
CA LYS A 67 -32.97 12.49 22.65
C LYS A 67 -34.48 12.41 22.77
N ARG A 68 -34.89 11.53 23.68
CA ARG A 68 -36.23 11.47 24.23
C ARG A 68 -36.25 12.47 25.39
N SER A 69 -36.98 13.58 25.26
CA SER A 69 -37.70 14.24 26.36
C SER A 69 -38.54 15.40 25.84
#